data_AF-A0A7Y3M8R4-F1
#
_entry.id   AF-A0A7Y3M8R4-F1
#
_cell.length_a   1.000
_cell.length_b   1.000
_cell.length_c   1.000
_cell.angle_alpha   90.00
_cell.angle_beta   90.00
_cell.angle_gamma   90.00
#
_symmetry.space_group_name_H-M   'P 1'
#
loop_
_entity.id
_entity.type
_entity.pdbx_description
1 polymer ?
#
loop_
_entity_poly.entity_id
_entity_poly.type
_entity_poly.pdbx_seq_one_letter_code
_entity_poly.pdbx_strand_id
1 'polypeptide(L)'
;MTADLIYCAESEDEAEEGAYNYVAKYFESFAEHYEIFGEHLASSKSYSHYSGAGEALKEFGYEEMTKAFVAANVWGTPRQILEKYEARKAIIGDLQACAIFSFSGMSFETAEKSMSLYAKEVMPELRTWSSGEANRAA
;
A
#
# COMPACT_ATOMS: atom_id res chain seq x y z
N MET A 1 -7.98 -7.85 -7.78
CA MET A 1 -6.66 -7.20 -7.90
C MET A 1 -6.52 -6.20 -6.76
N THR A 2 -5.44 -6.26 -5.98
CA THR A 2 -5.08 -5.22 -4.99
C THR A 2 -3.93 -4.39 -5.55
N ALA A 3 -3.78 -3.15 -5.09
CA ALA A 3 -2.65 -2.30 -5.44
C ALA A 3 -2.08 -1.70 -4.17
N ASP A 4 -0.76 -1.83 -3.99
CA ASP A 4 -0.10 -1.47 -2.74
C ASP A 4 1.24 -0.78 -3.04
N LEU A 5 1.55 0.23 -2.23
CA LEU A 5 2.91 0.73 -2.09
C LEU A 5 3.68 -0.27 -1.24
N ILE A 6 4.64 -0.98 -1.85
CA ILE A 6 5.41 -2.02 -1.19
C ILE A 6 6.75 -1.48 -0.74
N TYR A 7 7.03 -1.63 0.55
CA TYR A 7 8.38 -1.54 1.10
C TYR A 7 8.74 -2.87 1.76
N CYS A 8 9.62 -3.63 1.13
CA CYS A 8 10.10 -4.93 1.59
C CYS A 8 11.53 -4.79 2.12
N ALA A 9 11.75 -5.14 3.38
CA ALA A 9 13.06 -5.06 4.02
C ALA A 9 13.43 -6.36 4.74
N GLU A 10 14.70 -6.52 5.11
CA GLU A 10 15.16 -7.74 5.77
C GLU A 10 14.71 -7.84 7.22
N SER A 11 14.57 -6.68 7.89
CA SER A 11 14.14 -6.58 9.29
C SER A 11 12.83 -5.81 9.42
N GLU A 12 12.13 -6.06 10.52
CA GLU A 12 10.88 -5.36 10.85
C GLU A 12 11.12 -3.86 11.08
N ASP A 13 12.18 -3.50 11.82
CA ASP A 13 12.54 -2.11 12.11
C ASP A 13 12.84 -1.34 10.81
N GLU A 14 13.64 -1.89 9.89
CA GLU A 14 13.93 -1.26 8.59
C GLU A 14 12.65 -1.12 7.75
N ALA A 15 11.77 -2.11 7.81
CA ALA A 15 10.52 -2.06 7.06
C ALA A 15 9.57 -0.99 7.59
N GLU A 16 9.44 -0.87 8.92
CA GLU A 16 8.60 0.14 9.57
C GLU A 16 9.15 1.55 9.30
N GLU A 17 10.45 1.75 9.52
CA GLU A 17 11.10 3.03 9.24
C GLU A 17 10.91 3.42 7.77
N GLY A 18 11.14 2.50 6.83
CA GLY A 18 10.94 2.75 5.40
C GLY A 18 9.48 3.04 5.04
N ALA A 19 8.52 2.31 5.62
CA ALA A 19 7.11 2.54 5.38
C ALA A 19 6.68 3.94 5.86
N TYR A 20 7.02 4.32 7.09
CA TYR A 20 6.72 5.67 7.59
C TYR A 20 7.50 6.76 6.86
N ASN A 21 8.70 6.49 6.36
CA ASN A 21 9.48 7.47 5.61
C ASN A 21 8.98 7.70 4.18
N TYR A 22 8.43 6.67 3.52
CA TYR A 22 8.07 6.75 2.09
C TYR A 22 6.56 6.64 1.84
N VAL A 23 5.85 5.71 2.49
CA VAL A 23 4.40 5.52 2.27
C VAL A 23 3.63 6.70 2.84
N ALA A 24 4.03 7.21 4.02
CA ALA A 24 3.43 8.42 4.59
C ALA A 24 3.60 9.63 3.66
N LYS A 25 4.81 9.87 3.14
CA LYS A 25 5.07 10.97 2.19
C LYS A 25 4.29 10.84 0.88
N TYR A 26 3.94 9.63 0.47
CA TYR A 26 3.07 9.43 -0.69
C TYR A 26 1.67 9.94 -0.38
N PHE A 27 1.13 9.58 0.79
CA PHE A 27 -0.16 10.07 1.25
C PHE A 27 -0.18 11.59 1.35
N GLU A 28 0.89 12.19 1.87
CA GLU A 28 1.01 13.65 1.95
C GLU A 28 0.95 14.30 0.57
N SER A 29 1.79 13.83 -0.36
CA SER A 29 1.80 14.34 -1.74
C SER A 29 0.45 14.16 -2.43
N PHE A 30 -0.20 13.01 -2.24
CA PHE A 30 -1.54 12.73 -2.75
C PHE A 30 -2.60 13.68 -2.16
N ALA A 31 -2.61 13.84 -0.84
CA ALA A 31 -3.58 14.66 -0.13
C ALA A 31 -3.45 16.14 -0.50
N GLU A 32 -2.22 16.63 -0.66
CA GLU A 32 -1.92 17.98 -1.13
C GLU A 32 -2.31 18.15 -2.60
N HIS A 33 -1.85 17.26 -3.49
CA HIS A 33 -2.05 17.39 -4.94
C HIS A 33 -3.53 17.40 -5.34
N TYR A 34 -4.34 16.55 -4.68
CA TYR A 34 -5.78 16.46 -4.94
C TYR A 34 -6.62 17.30 -3.98
N GLU A 35 -6.00 18.01 -3.03
CA GLU A 35 -6.66 18.78 -1.98
C GLU A 35 -7.83 18.01 -1.34
N ILE A 36 -7.61 16.73 -0.99
CA ILE A 36 -8.70 15.78 -0.67
C ILE A 36 -9.53 16.18 0.55
N PHE A 37 -8.98 17.07 1.38
CA PHE A 37 -9.62 17.60 2.59
C PHE A 37 -10.32 18.94 2.37
N GLY A 38 -10.27 19.47 1.15
CA GLY A 38 -10.87 20.74 0.78
C GLY A 38 -12.40 20.68 0.76
N GLU A 39 -13.04 21.72 1.30
CA GLU A 39 -14.51 21.84 1.33
C GLU A 39 -15.14 21.88 -0.07
N HIS A 40 -14.35 22.22 -1.10
CA HIS A 40 -14.81 22.30 -2.48
C HIS A 40 -15.27 20.93 -3.02
N LEU A 41 -14.76 19.82 -2.51
CA LEU A 41 -15.16 18.47 -2.93
C LEU A 41 -16.59 18.10 -2.47
N ALA A 42 -17.07 18.66 -1.36
CA ALA A 42 -18.43 18.43 -0.87
C ALA A 42 -19.50 18.99 -1.82
N SER A 43 -19.16 20.04 -2.56
CA SER A 43 -20.05 20.67 -3.55
C SER A 43 -19.98 20.02 -4.94
N SER A 44 -19.06 19.08 -5.15
CA SER A 44 -18.82 18.45 -6.44
C SER A 44 -19.74 17.26 -6.67
N LYS A 45 -20.50 17.27 -7.79
CA LYS A 45 -21.38 16.15 -8.16
C LYS A 45 -20.63 14.83 -8.37
N SER A 46 -19.46 14.88 -8.99
CA SER A 46 -18.68 13.68 -9.33
C SER A 46 -17.72 13.24 -8.22
N TYR A 47 -17.33 14.15 -7.31
CA TYR A 47 -16.40 13.88 -6.22
C TYR A 47 -17.06 13.84 -4.83
N SER A 48 -18.39 13.78 -4.78
CA SER A 48 -19.17 13.74 -3.53
C SER A 48 -18.76 12.60 -2.59
N HIS A 49 -18.22 11.49 -3.10
CA HIS A 49 -17.67 10.41 -2.28
C HIS A 49 -16.46 10.82 -1.41
N TYR A 50 -15.74 11.88 -1.79
CA TYR A 50 -14.62 12.43 -1.00
C TYR A 50 -15.08 13.46 0.05
N SER A 51 -16.36 13.85 0.07
CA SER A 51 -16.88 14.85 1.01
C SER A 51 -16.62 14.50 2.48
N GLY A 52 -16.62 13.21 2.83
CA GLY A 52 -16.34 12.74 4.19
C GLY A 52 -14.87 12.86 4.61
N ALA A 53 -13.93 13.07 3.69
CA ALA A 53 -12.51 13.16 4.02
C ALA A 53 -12.19 14.37 4.91
N GLY A 54 -12.82 15.52 4.65
CA GLY A 54 -12.65 16.73 5.48
C GLY A 54 -13.24 16.57 6.88
N GLU A 55 -14.33 15.83 7.04
CA GLU A 55 -14.91 15.49 8.35
C GLU A 55 -14.01 14.53 9.12
N ALA A 56 -13.52 13.47 8.45
CA ALA A 56 -12.56 12.54 9.03
C ALA A 56 -11.27 13.24 9.49
N LEU A 57 -10.77 14.23 8.74
CA LEU A 57 -9.63 15.04 9.15
C LEU A 57 -9.92 15.82 10.44
N LYS A 58 -11.12 16.39 10.58
CA LYS A 58 -11.53 17.13 11.79
C LYS A 58 -11.68 16.21 13.01
N GLU A 59 -12.13 14.98 12.81
CA GLU A 59 -12.37 14.00 13.88
C GLU A 59 -11.08 13.30 14.35
N PHE A 60 -10.29 12.77 13.42
CA PHE A 60 -9.13 11.92 13.72
C PHE A 60 -7.79 12.67 13.67
N GLY A 61 -7.73 13.77 12.92
CA GLY A 61 -6.49 14.49 12.67
C GLY A 61 -5.62 13.85 11.60
N TYR A 62 -4.74 14.66 11.01
CA TYR A 62 -3.92 14.27 9.86
C TYR A 62 -2.97 13.11 10.16
N GLU A 63 -2.34 13.13 11.34
CA GLU A 63 -1.36 12.12 11.75
C GLU A 63 -1.96 10.71 11.82
N GLU A 64 -3.15 10.57 12.43
CA GLU A 64 -3.83 9.28 12.54
C GLU A 64 -4.32 8.79 11.19
N MET A 65 -4.77 9.69 10.30
CA MET A 65 -5.11 9.32 8.93
C MET A 65 -3.88 8.83 8.15
N THR A 66 -2.73 9.47 8.33
CA THR A 66 -1.46 9.03 7.72
C THR A 66 -1.04 7.66 8.25
N LYS A 67 -1.10 7.43 9.57
CA LYS A 67 -0.84 6.11 10.18
C LYS A 67 -1.78 5.04 9.61
N ALA A 68 -3.07 5.36 9.49
CA ALA A 68 -4.06 4.46 8.90
C ALA A 68 -3.74 4.15 7.43
N PHE A 69 -3.31 5.13 6.63
CA PHE A 69 -2.90 4.91 5.24
C PHE A 69 -1.65 4.02 5.15
N VAL A 70 -0.65 4.26 6.00
CA VAL A 70 0.56 3.42 6.08
C VAL A 70 0.18 1.99 6.45
N ALA A 71 -0.66 1.80 7.48
CA ALA A 71 -1.12 0.49 7.92
C ALA A 71 -2.00 -0.23 6.89
N ALA A 72 -2.73 0.52 6.06
CA ALA A 72 -3.57 -0.04 5.01
C ALA A 72 -2.75 -0.64 3.85
N ASN A 73 -1.52 -0.20 3.62
CA ASN A 73 -0.62 -0.73 2.59
C ASN A 73 0.12 -2.00 3.06
N VAL A 74 0.73 -2.73 2.11
CA VAL A 74 1.52 -3.93 2.41
C VAL A 74 3.00 -3.59 2.45
N TRP A 75 3.58 -3.62 3.64
CA TRP A 75 5.02 -3.46 3.86
C TRP A 75 5.46 -4.39 5.00
N GLY A 76 6.77 -4.63 5.12
CA GLY A 76 7.32 -5.51 6.14
C GLY A 76 8.50 -6.34 5.65
N THR A 77 8.88 -7.32 6.46
CA THR A 77 9.67 -8.46 6.02
C THR A 77 8.91 -9.32 5.01
N PRO A 78 9.58 -10.18 4.20
CA PRO A 78 8.89 -11.09 3.29
C PRO A 78 7.78 -11.92 3.97
N ARG A 79 8.05 -12.41 5.19
CA ARG A 79 7.06 -13.15 6.00
C ARG A 79 5.85 -12.27 6.34
N GLN A 80 6.06 -11.07 6.87
CA GLN A 80 4.96 -10.17 7.24
C GLN A 80 4.14 -9.72 6.03
N ILE A 81 4.76 -9.59 4.85
CA ILE A 81 4.07 -9.27 3.60
C ILE A 81 3.15 -10.42 3.19
N LEU A 82 3.62 -11.67 3.24
CA LEU A 82 2.81 -12.85 2.97
C LEU A 82 1.63 -12.96 3.95
N GLU A 83 1.88 -12.76 5.25
CA GLU A 83 0.82 -12.76 6.28
C GLU A 83 -0.26 -11.70 6.00
N LYS A 84 0.14 -10.50 5.56
CA LYS A 84 -0.82 -9.45 5.16
C LYS A 84 -1.62 -9.86 3.93
N TYR A 85 -1.00 -10.49 2.93
CA TYR A 85 -1.74 -11.00 1.78
C TYR A 85 -2.69 -12.14 2.13
N GLU A 86 -2.30 -13.02 3.05
CA GLU A 86 -3.17 -14.10 3.54
C GLU A 86 -4.38 -13.54 4.30
N ALA A 87 -4.15 -12.57 5.21
CA ALA A 87 -5.21 -11.87 5.92
C ALA A 87 -6.19 -11.19 4.95
N ARG A 88 -5.68 -10.57 3.89
CA ARG A 88 -6.52 -9.99 2.83
C ARG A 88 -7.27 -11.06 2.06
N LYS A 89 -6.61 -12.15 1.66
CA LYS A 89 -7.23 -13.27 0.95
C LYS A 89 -8.42 -13.84 1.73
N ALA A 90 -8.32 -13.92 3.07
CA ALA A 90 -9.41 -14.36 3.93
C ALA A 90 -10.65 -13.44 3.89
N ILE A 91 -10.47 -12.17 3.55
CA ILE A 91 -11.55 -11.16 3.49
C ILE A 91 -12.12 -11.04 2.07
N ILE A 92 -11.27 -10.95 1.05
CA ILE A 92 -11.68 -10.60 -0.31
C ILE A 92 -11.61 -11.78 -1.31
N GLY A 93 -11.15 -12.95 -0.88
CA GLY A 93 -10.90 -14.10 -1.75
C GLY A 93 -9.57 -14.02 -2.49
N ASP A 94 -9.43 -14.79 -3.57
CA ASP A 94 -8.20 -14.82 -4.36
C ASP A 94 -7.81 -13.43 -4.87
N LEU A 95 -6.52 -13.11 -4.74
CA LEU A 95 -5.99 -11.79 -5.08
C LEU A 95 -4.88 -11.88 -6.12
N GLN A 96 -4.79 -10.82 -6.92
CA GLN A 96 -3.63 -10.50 -7.75
C GLN A 96 -2.99 -9.27 -7.15
N ALA A 97 -1.76 -9.41 -6.66
CA ALA A 97 -1.01 -8.32 -6.04
C ALA A 97 -0.34 -7.44 -7.11
N CYS A 98 -0.80 -6.19 -7.25
CA CYS A 98 -0.09 -5.16 -7.98
C CYS A 98 0.82 -4.41 -7.00
N ALA A 99 2.14 -4.60 -7.15
CA ALA A 99 3.14 -4.08 -6.23
C ALA A 99 3.87 -2.88 -6.84
N ILE A 100 3.84 -1.74 -6.14
CA ILE A 100 4.48 -0.48 -6.57
C ILE A 100 5.70 -0.25 -5.68
N PHE A 101 6.90 -0.17 -6.28
CA PHE A 101 8.17 -0.10 -5.55
C PHE A 101 8.92 1.24 -5.65
N SER A 102 8.44 2.16 -6.49
CA SER A 102 9.07 3.47 -6.71
C SER A 102 8.06 4.58 -6.46
N PHE A 103 8.26 5.31 -5.36
CA PHE A 103 7.38 6.38 -4.91
C PHE A 103 8.13 7.33 -3.97
N SER A 104 7.55 8.49 -3.66
CA SER A 104 8.00 9.41 -2.58
C SER A 104 9.48 9.81 -2.58
N GLY A 105 10.09 9.93 -3.76
CA GLY A 105 11.50 10.32 -3.88
C GLY A 105 12.50 9.26 -3.41
N MET A 106 12.09 7.99 -3.33
CA MET A 106 13.02 6.87 -3.11
C MET A 106 14.17 6.93 -4.12
N SER A 107 15.39 6.66 -3.65
CA SER A 107 16.52 6.45 -4.57
C SER A 107 16.29 5.18 -5.39
N PHE A 108 16.88 5.13 -6.59
CA PHE A 108 16.82 3.93 -7.42
C PHE A 108 17.29 2.69 -6.66
N GLU A 109 18.40 2.79 -5.93
CA GLU A 109 18.96 1.69 -5.12
C GLU A 109 17.99 1.21 -4.04
N THR A 110 17.28 2.12 -3.37
CA THR A 110 16.31 1.74 -2.33
C THR A 110 15.12 1.00 -2.94
N ALA A 111 14.58 1.51 -4.05
CA ALA A 111 13.48 0.88 -4.77
C ALA A 111 13.88 -0.49 -5.31
N GLU A 112 15.07 -0.60 -5.92
CA GLU A 112 15.60 -1.85 -6.46
C GLU A 112 15.84 -2.88 -5.37
N LYS A 113 16.43 -2.50 -4.21
CA LYS A 113 16.67 -3.40 -3.08
C LYS A 113 15.35 -4.02 -2.59
N SER A 114 14.35 -3.17 -2.32
CA SER A 114 13.01 -3.59 -1.88
C SER A 114 12.32 -4.51 -2.89
N MET A 115 12.31 -4.10 -4.17
CA MET A 115 11.73 -4.89 -5.26
C MET A 115 12.42 -6.24 -5.42
N SER A 116 13.76 -6.27 -5.38
CA SER A 116 14.55 -7.50 -5.55
C SER A 116 14.32 -8.48 -4.41
N LEU A 117 14.26 -8.01 -3.16
CA LEU A 117 13.94 -8.85 -2.01
C LEU A 117 12.51 -9.43 -2.11
N TYR A 118 11.53 -8.59 -2.46
CA TYR A 118 10.16 -9.05 -2.71
C TYR A 118 10.10 -10.10 -3.84
N ALA A 119 10.76 -9.84 -4.95
CA ALA A 119 10.78 -10.75 -6.10
C ALA A 119 11.44 -12.09 -5.77
N LYS A 120 12.47 -12.09 -4.91
CA LYS A 120 13.20 -13.28 -4.50
C LYS A 120 12.43 -14.11 -3.46
N GLU A 121 11.83 -13.48 -2.45
CA GLU A 121 11.32 -14.18 -1.27
C GLU A 121 9.78 -14.24 -1.20
N VAL A 122 9.06 -13.28 -1.80
CA VAL A 122 7.58 -13.21 -1.72
C VAL A 122 6.93 -13.78 -2.98
N MET A 123 7.41 -13.39 -4.16
CA MET A 123 6.79 -13.80 -5.42
C MET A 123 6.73 -15.33 -5.65
N PRO A 124 7.76 -16.13 -5.30
CA PRO A 124 7.68 -17.59 -5.47
C PRO A 124 6.53 -18.19 -4.67
N GLU A 125 6.32 -17.74 -3.44
CA GLU A 125 5.24 -18.20 -2.58
C GLU A 125 3.87 -17.76 -3.12
N LEU A 126 3.68 -16.48 -3.48
CA LEU A 126 2.42 -16.02 -4.08
C LEU A 126 2.03 -16.78 -5.35
N ARG A 127 3.01 -17.28 -6.12
CA ARG A 127 2.74 -18.10 -7.32
C ARG A 127 2.18 -19.48 -6.96
N THR A 128 2.51 -20.04 -5.79
CA THR A 128 1.93 -21.32 -5.35
C THR A 128 0.44 -21.18 -5.02
N TRP A 129 0.01 -19.99 -4.58
CA TRP A 129 -1.38 -19.69 -4.25
C TRP A 129 -2.31 -19.64 -5.48
N SER A 130 -1.74 -19.51 -6.69
CA SER A 130 -2.45 -19.39 -7.97
C SER A 130 -2.92 -20.74 -8.56
N SER A 131 -2.82 -21.84 -7.80
CA SER A 131 -2.97 -23.22 -8.31
C SER A 131 -4.41 -23.70 -8.58
N GLY A 132 -5.40 -22.82 -8.70
CA GLY A 132 -6.77 -23.20 -9.07
C GLY A 132 -7.09 -23.19 -10.57
N GLU A 133 -6.62 -22.18 -11.32
CA GLU A 133 -7.11 -21.94 -12.69
C GLU A 133 -6.06 -21.44 -13.68
N ALA A 134 -4.97 -20.79 -13.24
CA ALA A 134 -3.97 -20.21 -14.16
C ALA A 134 -3.13 -21.26 -14.92
N ASN A 135 -2.99 -22.47 -14.39
CA ASN A 135 -2.26 -23.57 -15.05
C ASN A 135 -3.05 -24.30 -16.15
N ARG A 136 -4.30 -23.90 -16.45
CA ARG A 136 -5.10 -24.51 -17.51
C ARG A 136 -5.06 -23.77 -18.85
N ALA A 137 -4.35 -22.64 -18.92
CA ALA A 137 -4.30 -21.79 -20.11
C ALA A 137 -2.88 -21.48 -20.62
N ALA A 138 -1.86 -22.22 -20.16
CA ALA A 138 -0.48 -22.13 -20.66
C ALA A 138 -0.10 -23.40 -21.44
#